data_AF-A0A1Z2XU86-F1
#
_entry.id   AF-A0A1Z2XU86-F1
#
_cell.length_a   1.000
_cell.length_b   1.000
_cell.length_c   1.000
_cell.angle_alpha   90.00
_cell.angle_beta   90.00
_cell.angle_gamma   90.00
#
_symmetry.space_group_name_H-M   'P 1'
#
loop_
_entity.id
_entity.type
_entity.pdbx_description
1 polymer ?
#
loop_
_entity_poly.entity_id
_entity_poly.type
_entity_poly.pdbx_seq_one_letter_code
_entity_poly.pdbx_strand_id
1 'polypeptide(L)'
;MEYQHPQKYESDVEWYCRHDPEEERFYNIFFDLCRKYNIRWASADEKEREFIEEVARVTYERDKAIRLGLPPSGFRPSFVR
;
A
#
# COMPACT_ATOMS: atom_id res chain seq x y z
N MET A 1 -17.25 4.13 36.32
CA MET A 1 -16.93 3.06 35.36
C MET A 1 -15.46 3.20 35.06
N GLU A 2 -14.61 2.39 35.69
CA GLU A 2 -13.19 2.37 35.35
C GLU A 2 -13.05 1.70 33.99
N TYR A 3 -12.62 2.47 33.00
CA TYR A 3 -12.19 1.91 31.73
C TYR A 3 -10.82 1.28 31.97
N GLN A 4 -10.81 -0.04 32.18
CA GLN A 4 -9.60 -0.83 32.09
C GLN A 4 -9.08 -0.70 30.66
N HIS A 5 -8.07 0.14 30.47
CA HIS A 5 -7.43 0.29 29.17
C HIS A 5 -6.68 -1.01 28.84
N PRO A 6 -7.01 -1.70 27.74
CA PRO A 6 -6.22 -2.83 27.30
C PRO A 6 -4.80 -2.35 26.93
N GLN A 7 -3.84 -3.25 27.13
CA GLN A 7 -2.41 -2.99 27.20
C GLN A 7 -1.83 -2.15 26.04
N LYS A 8 -0.86 -1.31 26.44
CA LYS A 8 0.23 -0.74 25.65
C LYS A 8 -0.12 0.54 24.88
N TYR A 9 -0.22 1.63 25.64
CA TYR A 9 -0.11 2.99 25.10
C TYR A 9 1.32 3.15 24.56
N GLU A 10 1.50 3.01 23.26
CA GLU A 10 2.57 3.74 22.58
C GLU A 10 2.24 5.22 22.73
N SER A 11 3.23 6.04 23.12
CA SER A 11 2.99 7.48 23.22
C SER A 11 2.58 8.05 21.85
N ASP A 12 1.77 9.13 21.81
CA ASP A 12 1.36 9.76 20.54
C ASP A 12 2.58 10.06 19.63
N VAL A 13 3.71 10.42 20.24
CA VAL A 13 4.98 10.65 19.54
C VAL A 13 5.53 9.36 18.91
N GLU A 14 5.53 8.25 19.65
CA GLU A 14 5.94 6.95 19.10
C GLU A 14 5.02 6.50 17.95
N TRP A 15 3.72 6.80 18.03
CA TRP A 15 2.78 6.49 16.96
C TRP A 15 3.08 7.30 15.68
N TYR A 16 3.32 8.61 15.79
CA TYR A 16 3.68 9.45 14.64
C TYR A 16 5.09 9.16 14.10
N CYS A 17 6.03 8.80 14.97
CA CYS A 17 7.40 8.47 14.59
C CYS A 17 7.57 7.01 14.14
N ARG A 18 6.51 6.20 14.24
CA ARG A 18 6.55 4.82 13.76
C ARG A 18 6.81 4.83 12.27
N HIS A 19 7.94 4.24 11.89
CA HIS A 19 8.29 4.01 10.51
C HIS A 19 8.01 2.53 10.18
N ASP A 20 7.02 2.27 9.33
CA ASP A 20 6.78 0.93 8.79
C ASP A 20 7.40 0.81 7.39
N PRO A 21 8.45 -0.03 7.22
CA PRO A 21 9.16 -0.14 5.95
C PRO A 21 8.33 -0.81 4.85
N GLU A 22 7.25 -1.52 5.18
CA GLU A 22 6.34 -2.10 4.19
C GLU A 22 5.37 -1.04 3.67
N GLU A 23 4.85 -0.18 4.55
CA GLU A 23 4.05 0.99 4.20
C GLU A 23 4.85 1.96 3.30
N GLU A 24 6.10 2.28 3.66
CA GLU A 24 6.96 3.15 2.83
C GLU A 24 7.13 2.57 1.41
N ARG A 25 7.36 1.26 1.30
CA ARG A 25 7.51 0.60 0.00
C ARG A 25 6.24 0.66 -0.83
N PHE A 26 5.08 0.43 -0.21
CA PHE A 26 3.81 0.55 -0.90
C PHE A 26 3.64 1.96 -1.47
N TYR A 27 3.88 3.00 -0.69
CA TYR A 27 3.74 4.38 -1.16
C TYR A 27 4.77 4.76 -2.23
N ASN A 28 6.01 4.27 -2.12
CA ASN A 28 7.01 4.45 -3.18
C ASN A 28 6.54 3.84 -4.51
N ILE A 29 6.04 2.60 -4.49
CA ILE A 29 5.46 1.95 -5.67
C ILE A 29 4.28 2.76 -6.20
N PHE A 30 3.36 3.14 -5.32
CA PHE A 30 2.16 3.89 -5.68
C PHE A 30 2.50 5.22 -6.37
N PHE A 31 3.38 6.03 -5.78
CA PHE A 31 3.79 7.31 -6.37
C PHE A 31 4.60 7.14 -7.65
N ASP A 32 5.43 6.11 -7.77
CA ASP A 32 6.11 5.77 -9.02
C ASP A 32 5.12 5.45 -10.13
N LEU A 33 4.07 4.68 -9.83
CA LEU A 33 3.04 4.36 -10.81
C LEU A 33 2.22 5.60 -11.18
N CYS A 34 1.82 6.44 -10.23
CA CYS A 34 1.16 7.72 -10.51
C CYS A 34 1.99 8.56 -11.51
N ARG A 35 3.30 8.68 -11.29
CA ARG A 35 4.22 9.38 -12.21
C ARG A 35 4.29 8.69 -13.58
N LYS A 36 4.43 7.36 -13.60
CA LYS A 36 4.53 6.57 -14.84
C LYS A 36 3.32 6.71 -15.75
N TYR A 37 2.12 6.74 -15.17
CA TYR A 37 0.86 6.85 -15.92
C TYR A 37 0.34 8.28 -16.03
N ASN A 38 1.09 9.27 -15.51
CA ASN A 38 0.71 10.68 -15.46
C ASN A 38 -0.65 10.91 -14.76
N ILE A 39 -0.96 10.10 -13.76
CA ILE A 39 -2.18 10.20 -12.95
C ILE A 39 -1.88 11.08 -11.74
N ARG A 40 -2.62 12.19 -11.62
CA ARG A 40 -2.59 13.04 -10.42
C ARG A 40 -3.62 12.54 -9.44
N TRP A 41 -3.19 11.76 -8.45
CA TRP A 41 -4.08 11.11 -7.48
C TRP A 41 -5.18 12.03 -6.91
N ALA A 42 -4.82 13.25 -6.50
CA ALA A 42 -5.76 14.20 -5.90
C ALA A 42 -6.90 14.65 -6.84
N SER A 43 -6.74 14.49 -8.15
CA SER A 43 -7.72 14.87 -9.17
C SER A 43 -8.09 13.73 -10.12
N ALA A 44 -7.69 12.50 -9.79
CA ALA A 44 -7.93 11.33 -10.62
C ALA A 44 -9.42 10.98 -10.64
N ASP A 45 -9.95 10.62 -11.81
CA ASP A 45 -11.31 10.10 -11.91
C ASP A 45 -11.42 8.67 -11.35
N GLU A 46 -12.64 8.17 -11.19
CA GLU A 46 -12.88 6.85 -10.58
C GLU A 46 -12.14 5.73 -11.31
N LYS A 47 -12.11 5.73 -12.65
CA LYS A 47 -11.43 4.68 -13.41
C LYS A 47 -9.91 4.79 -13.28
N GLU A 48 -9.38 6.00 -13.26
CA GLU A 48 -7.96 6.22 -13.00
C GLU A 48 -7.56 5.76 -11.61
N ARG A 49 -8.41 6.00 -10.60
CA ARG A 49 -8.20 5.55 -9.22
C ARG A 49 -8.24 4.03 -9.12
N GLU A 50 -9.27 3.39 -9.65
CA GLU A 50 -9.38 1.93 -9.68
C GLU A 50 -8.19 1.29 -10.38
N PHE A 51 -7.77 1.86 -11.52
CA PHE A 51 -6.62 1.38 -12.27
C PHE A 51 -5.33 1.48 -11.44
N ILE A 52 -5.05 2.64 -10.85
CA ILE A 52 -3.77 2.85 -10.15
C ILE A 52 -3.71 2.08 -8.83
N GLU A 53 -4.82 1.97 -8.10
CA GLU A 53 -4.92 1.15 -6.90
C GLU A 53 -4.64 -0.32 -7.21
N GLU A 54 -5.22 -0.85 -8.28
CA GLU A 54 -5.06 -2.25 -8.65
C GLU A 54 -3.65 -2.56 -9.16
N VAL A 55 -3.09 -1.69 -10.01
CA VAL A 55 -1.70 -1.86 -10.47
C VAL A 55 -0.72 -1.74 -9.31
N ALA A 56 -0.95 -0.82 -8.37
CA ALA A 56 -0.13 -0.68 -7.17
C ALA A 56 -0.21 -1.93 -6.29
N ARG A 57 -1.42 -2.44 -6.02
CA ARG A 57 -1.64 -3.67 -5.25
C ARG A 57 -0.88 -4.85 -5.86
N VAL A 58 -1.08 -5.13 -7.14
CA VAL A 58 -0.44 -6.27 -7.82
C VAL A 58 1.09 -6.11 -7.86
N THR A 59 1.58 -4.89 -8.08
CA THR A 59 3.03 -4.62 -8.11
C THR A 59 3.65 -4.83 -6.73
N TYR A 60 3.04 -4.31 -5.68
CA TYR A 60 3.49 -4.47 -4.30
C TYR A 60 3.44 -5.93 -3.85
N GLU A 61 2.35 -6.64 -4.11
CA GLU A 61 2.23 -8.05 -3.72
C GLU A 61 3.27 -8.93 -4.43
N ARG A 62 3.55 -8.66 -5.72
CA ARG A 62 4.63 -9.34 -6.45
C ARG A 62 6.00 -9.03 -5.87
N ASP A 63 6.32 -7.77 -5.62
CA ASP A 63 7.59 -7.37 -4.99
C ASP A 63 7.78 -8.07 -3.64
N LYS A 64 6.74 -8.02 -2.80
CA LYS A 64 6.72 -8.68 -1.50
C LYS A 64 6.91 -10.19 -1.61
N ALA A 65 6.20 -10.85 -2.53
CA ALA A 65 6.35 -12.28 -2.73
C ALA A 65 7.78 -12.66 -3.15
N ILE A 66 8.38 -11.91 -4.07
CA ILE A 66 9.77 -12.11 -4.50
C ILE A 66 10.73 -11.97 -3.31
N ARG A 67 10.57 -10.93 -2.50
CA ARG A 67 11.40 -10.70 -1.30
C ARG A 67 11.24 -11.79 -0.24
N LEU A 68 10.06 -12.39 -0.14
CA LEU A 68 9.78 -13.50 0.79
C LEU A 68 10.10 -14.88 0.21
N GLY A 69 10.57 -14.98 -1.04
CA GLY A 69 10.83 -16.26 -1.70
C GLY A 69 9.55 -17.04 -2.03
N LEU A 70 8.41 -16.37 -2.13
CA LEU A 70 7.11 -16.94 -2.47
C LEU A 70 6.88 -16.88 -3.99
N PRO A 71 6.09 -17.83 -4.57
CA PRO A 71 5.80 -17.81 -5.99
C PRO A 71 4.94 -16.58 -6.38
N PRO A 72 5.36 -15.77 -7.36
CA PRO A 72 4.67 -14.52 -7.74
C PRO A 72 3.46 -14.73 -8.66
N SER A 73 3.11 -15.99 -8.98
CA SER A 73 2.12 -16.35 -10.00
C SER A 73 0.66 -16.08 -9.61
N GLY A 74 0.39 -15.82 -8.32
CA GLY A 74 -0.96 -15.56 -7.80
C GLY A 74 -1.46 -14.12 -7.99
N PHE A 75 -0.58 -13.18 -8.32
CA PHE A 75 -0.90 -11.76 -8.34
C PHE A 75 -1.20 -11.32 -9.77
N ARG A 76 -2.49 -11.39 -10.14
CA ARG A 76 -3.01 -10.91 -11.42
C ARG A 76 -3.93 -9.72 -11.19
N PRO A 77 -3.89 -8.70 -12.07
CA PRO A 77 -4.87 -7.62 -12.00
C PRO A 77 -6.29 -8.12 -12.29
N SER A 78 -7.28 -7.52 -11.64
CA SER A 78 -8.70 -7.84 -11.77
C SER A 78 -9.27 -7.52 -13.15
N PHE A 79 -8.65 -6.60 -13.89
CA PHE A 79 -9.09 -6.14 -15.21
C PHE A 79 -8.70 -7.05 -16.39
N VAL A 80 -7.93 -8.13 -16.18
CA VAL A 80 -7.56 -9.10 -17.25
C VAL A 80 -8.51 -10.30 -17.34
N ARG A 81 -9.79 -10.09 -17.03
CA ARG A 81 -10.83 -11.14 -17.10
C ARG A 81 -11.46 -11.23 -18.49
#